data_AF-A0A9D6DNU1-F1
#
_entry.id   AF-A0A9D6DNU1-F1
#
_cell.length_a   1.000
_cell.length_b   1.000
_cell.length_c   1.000
_cell.angle_alpha   90.00
_cell.angle_beta   90.00
_cell.angle_gamma   90.00
#
_symmetry.space_group_name_H-M   'P 1'
#
loop_
_entity.id
_entity.type
_entity.pdbx_description
1 polymer ?
#
loop_
_entity_poly.entity_id
_entity_poly.type
_entity_poly.pdbx_seq_one_letter_code
_entity_poly.pdbx_strand_id
1 'polypeptide(L)'
;LAPYPRVPLVKEGDSVAKGQILTDGSADLDDLFEYAGRAAVQEYIIAEASKIYELQGASVSRKHLEIIVKQMFSRVKITDAGDTDYSVGDVVEDWEIVKSVAEMEAANKLPPRSREIVLGIKESALSRRSFLSAASFEQTTKILINAALRGSVDRLRGLKENVILGRLIPAGTGFAGSKKYEHIKKLQAVRPAPSYESRTTSFAPRTPRAL
;
A
#
# COMPACT_ATOMS: atom_id res chain seq x y z
N LEU A 1 17.22 -28.29 -13.03
CA LEU A 1 16.79 -28.53 -14.42
C LEU A 1 15.97 -27.34 -14.85
N ALA A 2 16.48 -26.50 -15.75
CA ALA A 2 15.70 -25.40 -16.30
C ALA A 2 14.49 -25.99 -17.06
N PRO A 3 13.27 -25.45 -16.91
CA PRO A 3 12.13 -25.91 -17.66
C PRO A 3 12.37 -25.68 -19.16
N TYR A 4 12.33 -26.76 -19.94
CA TYR A 4 12.51 -26.76 -21.38
C TYR A 4 11.25 -26.23 -22.09
N PRO A 5 11.34 -25.38 -23.13
CA PRO A 5 12.54 -24.89 -23.81
C PRO A 5 12.89 -23.45 -23.37
N ARG A 6 13.98 -23.29 -22.61
CA ARG A 6 14.61 -22.01 -22.33
C ARG A 6 16.06 -22.03 -22.80
N VAL A 7 16.52 -20.92 -23.37
CA VAL A 7 17.90 -20.73 -23.84
C VAL A 7 18.74 -20.21 -22.67
N PRO A 8 19.85 -20.88 -22.33
CA PRO A 8 20.77 -20.38 -21.31
C PRO A 8 21.52 -19.14 -21.79
N LEU A 9 21.63 -18.13 -20.92
CA LEU A 9 22.39 -16.90 -21.15
C LEU A 9 23.87 -17.04 -20.76
N VAL A 10 24.20 -18.09 -20.01
CA VAL A 10 25.54 -18.37 -19.47
C VAL A 10 26.15 -19.60 -20.14
N LYS A 11 27.49 -19.67 -20.16
CA LYS A 11 28.24 -20.81 -20.69
C LYS A 11 28.85 -21.65 -19.57
N GLU A 12 29.20 -22.89 -19.88
CA GLU A 12 29.97 -23.73 -18.98
C GLU A 12 31.32 -23.08 -18.67
N GLY A 13 31.63 -22.93 -17.39
CA GLY A 13 32.84 -22.25 -16.90
C GLY A 13 32.66 -20.78 -16.52
N ASP A 14 31.49 -20.18 -16.77
CA ASP A 14 31.21 -18.81 -16.33
C ASP A 14 31.03 -18.74 -14.81
N SER A 15 31.60 -17.71 -14.18
CA SER A 15 31.34 -17.39 -12.78
C SER A 15 30.01 -16.66 -12.65
N VAL A 16 29.09 -17.24 -11.87
CA VAL A 16 27.74 -16.67 -11.65
C VAL A 16 27.59 -16.13 -10.24
N ALA A 17 26.89 -15.01 -10.12
CA ALA A 17 26.55 -14.42 -8.82
C ALA A 17 25.19 -14.94 -8.32
N LYS A 18 24.99 -14.93 -6.99
CA LYS A 18 23.69 -15.27 -6.39
C LYS A 18 22.62 -14.31 -6.93
N GLY A 19 21.53 -14.87 -7.45
CA GLY A 19 20.42 -14.08 -8.01
C GLY A 19 20.59 -13.64 -9.47
N GLN A 20 21.66 -14.06 -10.15
CA GLN A 20 21.83 -13.80 -11.58
C GLN A 20 20.83 -14.59 -12.42
N ILE A 21 20.17 -13.94 -13.38
CA ILE A 21 19.28 -14.59 -14.34
C ILE A 21 20.13 -15.43 -15.31
N LEU A 22 19.88 -16.73 -15.34
CA LEU A 22 20.68 -17.71 -16.11
C LEU A 22 20.04 -18.13 -17.44
N THR A 23 18.74 -17.93 -17.59
CA THR A 23 17.96 -18.35 -18.75
C THR A 23 17.13 -17.20 -19.28
N ASP A 24 16.74 -17.28 -20.54
CA ASP A 24 15.76 -16.38 -21.12
C ASP A 24 14.35 -16.55 -20.52
N GLY A 25 13.44 -15.66 -20.95
CA GLY A 25 12.06 -15.60 -20.49
C GLY A 25 11.88 -14.83 -19.18
N SER A 26 10.64 -14.82 -18.68
CA SER A 26 10.30 -14.11 -17.46
C SER A 26 10.90 -14.79 -16.23
N ALA A 27 11.48 -13.99 -15.35
CA ALA A 27 11.88 -14.40 -14.01
C ALA A 27 10.65 -14.52 -13.10
N ASP A 28 10.68 -15.50 -12.20
CA ASP A 28 9.77 -15.56 -11.07
C ASP A 28 10.19 -14.51 -10.02
N LEU A 29 9.24 -13.68 -9.59
CA LEU A 29 9.54 -12.55 -8.71
C LEU A 29 9.85 -12.99 -7.28
N ASP A 30 9.26 -14.09 -6.81
CA ASP A 30 9.49 -14.61 -5.46
C ASP A 30 10.88 -15.24 -5.37
N ASP A 31 11.27 -16.03 -6.37
CA ASP A 31 12.62 -16.58 -6.49
C ASP A 31 13.66 -15.46 -6.62
N LEU A 32 13.41 -14.49 -7.50
CA LEU A 32 14.33 -13.36 -7.69
C LEU A 32 14.47 -12.55 -6.40
N PHE A 33 13.40 -12.40 -5.62
CA PHE A 33 13.44 -11.71 -4.33
C PHE A 33 14.30 -12.46 -3.31
N GLU A 34 14.14 -13.78 -3.20
CA GLU A 34 14.88 -14.63 -2.26
C GLU A 34 16.38 -14.67 -2.58
N TYR A 35 16.73 -14.71 -3.88
CA TYR A 35 18.13 -14.88 -4.30
C TYR A 35 18.87 -13.56 -4.57
N ALA A 36 18.22 -12.57 -5.18
CA ALA A 36 18.84 -11.30 -5.60
C ALA A 36 18.47 -10.11 -4.70
N GLY A 37 17.40 -10.23 -3.90
CA GLY A 37 16.94 -9.20 -2.98
C GLY A 37 16.07 -8.12 -3.60
N ARG A 38 15.54 -7.24 -2.73
CA ARG A 38 14.56 -6.20 -3.07
C ARG A 38 14.97 -5.31 -4.25
N ALA A 39 16.18 -4.76 -4.21
CA ALA A 39 16.61 -3.78 -5.21
C ALA A 39 16.66 -4.39 -6.63
N ALA A 40 17.12 -5.64 -6.75
CA ALA A 40 17.19 -6.34 -8.02
C ALA A 40 15.80 -6.61 -8.60
N VAL A 41 14.84 -7.03 -7.77
CA VAL A 41 13.45 -7.25 -8.22
C VAL A 41 12.78 -5.94 -8.63
N GLN A 42 13.00 -4.86 -7.88
CA GLN A 42 12.47 -3.55 -8.23
C GLN A 42 12.99 -3.08 -9.59
N GLU A 43 14.30 -3.21 -9.83
CA GLU A 43 14.91 -2.85 -11.11
C GLU A 43 14.36 -3.71 -12.25
N TYR A 44 14.24 -5.02 -12.02
CA TYR A 44 13.68 -5.96 -12.99
C TYR A 44 12.26 -5.57 -13.42
N ILE A 45 11.37 -5.28 -12.47
CA ILE A 45 9.99 -4.87 -12.77
C ILE A 45 9.96 -3.54 -13.55
N ILE A 46 10.79 -2.57 -13.15
CA ILE A 46 10.86 -1.26 -13.82
C ILE A 46 11.38 -1.41 -15.25
N ALA A 47 12.42 -2.21 -15.46
CA ALA A 47 13.02 -2.43 -16.77
C ALA A 47 12.05 -3.13 -17.73
N GLU A 48 11.40 -4.22 -17.28
CA GLU A 48 10.44 -4.96 -18.09
C GLU A 48 9.19 -4.14 -18.41
N ALA A 49 8.69 -3.34 -17.46
CA ALA A 49 7.58 -2.44 -17.71
C ALA A 49 7.97 -1.32 -18.70
N SER A 50 9.14 -0.70 -18.52
CA SER A 50 9.63 0.39 -19.39
C SER A 50 9.81 -0.07 -20.83
N LYS A 51 10.35 -1.28 -21.05
CA LYS A 51 10.60 -1.87 -22.38
C LYS A 51 9.36 -1.90 -23.27
N ILE A 52 8.18 -2.15 -22.70
CA ILE A 52 6.91 -2.18 -23.44
C ILE A 52 6.52 -0.77 -23.90
N TYR A 53 6.67 0.23 -23.03
CA TYR A 53 6.37 1.62 -23.37
C TYR A 53 7.36 2.20 -24.39
N GLU A 54 8.64 1.86 -24.25
CA GLU A 54 9.69 2.22 -25.22
C GLU A 54 9.39 1.63 -26.60
N LEU A 55 8.99 0.36 -26.66
CA LEU A 55 8.60 -0.31 -27.91
C LEU A 55 7.39 0.36 -28.58
N GLN A 56 6.45 0.88 -27.79
CA GLN A 56 5.27 1.59 -28.27
C GLN A 56 5.53 3.08 -28.56
N GLY A 57 6.76 3.58 -28.37
CA GLY A 57 7.11 4.98 -28.54
C GLY A 57 6.46 5.92 -27.52
N ALA A 58 5.94 5.39 -26.41
CA ALA A 58 5.31 6.16 -25.35
C ALA A 58 6.33 6.51 -24.26
N SER A 59 6.58 7.80 -24.05
CA SER A 59 7.50 8.25 -22.99
C SER A 59 6.85 8.15 -21.62
N VAL A 60 7.25 7.16 -20.81
CA VAL A 60 6.87 7.07 -19.40
C VAL A 60 8.07 7.41 -18.52
N SER A 61 7.90 8.34 -17.59
CA SER A 61 8.97 8.69 -16.66
C SER A 61 9.16 7.59 -15.62
N ARG A 62 10.39 7.10 -15.47
CA ARG A 62 10.82 6.06 -14.51
C ARG A 62 10.28 6.28 -13.09
N LYS A 63 10.25 7.53 -12.61
CA LYS A 63 9.72 7.90 -11.29
C LYS A 63 8.29 7.41 -11.03
N HIS A 64 7.45 7.33 -12.06
CA HIS A 64 6.07 6.88 -11.92
C HIS A 64 6.00 5.37 -11.69
N LEU A 65 6.84 4.61 -12.41
CA LEU A 65 6.96 3.18 -12.21
C LEU A 65 7.54 2.87 -10.82
N GLU A 66 8.57 3.61 -10.40
CA GLU A 66 9.16 3.47 -9.06
C GLU A 66 8.14 3.67 -7.93
N ILE A 67 7.23 4.63 -8.07
CA ILE A 67 6.17 4.86 -7.07
C ILE A 67 5.20 3.67 -7.01
N ILE A 68 4.85 3.09 -8.16
CA ILE A 68 3.95 1.93 -8.24
C ILE A 68 4.66 0.70 -7.64
N VAL A 69 5.89 0.44 -8.06
CA VAL A 69 6.70 -0.68 -7.56
C VAL A 69 6.93 -0.54 -6.07
N LYS A 70 7.22 0.65 -5.55
CA LYS A 70 7.31 0.90 -4.09
C LYS A 70 6.06 0.42 -3.35
N GLN A 71 4.88 0.59 -3.93
CA GLN A 71 3.63 0.14 -3.32
C GLN A 71 3.50 -1.38 -3.29
N MET A 72 4.08 -2.11 -4.24
CA MET A 72 4.11 -3.58 -4.25
C MET A 72 4.94 -4.17 -3.10
N PHE A 73 5.95 -3.43 -2.62
CA PHE A 73 6.85 -3.82 -1.51
C PHE A 73 6.50 -3.14 -0.18
N SER A 74 5.27 -2.64 -0.02
CA SER A 74 4.89 -1.87 1.16
C SER A 74 4.39 -2.73 2.32
N ARG A 75 4.41 -4.07 2.17
CA ARG A 75 3.79 -5.06 3.07
C ARG A 75 4.84 -6.07 3.49
N VAL A 76 4.67 -6.60 4.69
CA VAL A 76 5.51 -7.63 5.28
C VAL A 76 4.63 -8.76 5.82
N LYS A 77 5.16 -9.98 5.78
CA LYS A 77 4.51 -11.17 6.34
C LYS A 77 5.15 -11.53 7.68
N ILE A 78 4.33 -11.74 8.70
CA ILE A 78 4.80 -12.12 10.04
C ILE A 78 5.34 -13.54 10.02
N THR A 79 6.58 -13.72 10.47
CA THR A 79 7.23 -15.02 10.64
C THR A 79 7.21 -15.48 12.09
N ASP A 80 7.30 -14.53 13.03
CA ASP A 80 7.22 -14.77 14.47
C ASP A 80 6.41 -13.64 15.11
N ALA A 81 5.45 -13.99 15.96
CA ALA A 81 4.58 -13.04 16.63
C ALA A 81 5.26 -12.36 17.84
N GLY A 82 6.26 -13.00 18.46
CA GLY A 82 6.81 -12.53 19.73
C GLY A 82 5.71 -12.35 20.79
N ASP A 83 5.76 -11.24 21.53
CA ASP A 83 4.77 -10.87 22.56
C ASP A 83 3.68 -9.91 22.03
N THR A 84 3.46 -9.87 20.72
CA THR A 84 2.46 -9.00 20.09
C THR A 84 1.16 -9.73 19.77
N ASP A 85 0.11 -8.97 19.43
CA ASP A 85 -1.19 -9.51 19.03
C ASP A 85 -1.22 -10.03 17.57
N TYR A 86 -0.08 -10.07 16.88
CA TYR A 86 0.00 -10.56 15.51
C TYR A 86 -0.07 -12.08 15.44
N SER A 87 -0.64 -12.61 14.36
CA SER A 87 -0.60 -14.04 14.06
C SER A 87 0.47 -14.34 13.02
N VAL A 88 1.14 -15.49 13.16
CA VAL A 88 2.09 -15.96 12.16
C VAL A 88 1.38 -16.11 10.80
N GLY A 89 1.96 -15.49 9.78
CA GLY A 89 1.41 -15.45 8.43
C GLY A 89 0.52 -14.24 8.13
N ASP A 90 0.22 -13.39 9.11
CA ASP A 90 -0.46 -12.11 8.86
C ASP A 90 0.35 -11.24 7.90
N VAL A 91 -0.36 -10.54 7.02
CA VAL A 91 0.22 -9.56 6.09
C VAL A 91 -0.18 -8.18 6.56
N VAL A 92 0.82 -7.39 6.94
CA VAL A 92 0.65 -6.06 7.53
C VAL A 92 1.50 -5.04 6.80
N GLU A 93 1.19 -3.76 7.00
CA GLU A 93 1.98 -2.68 6.40
C GLU A 93 3.33 -2.54 7.10
N ASP A 94 4.39 -2.34 6.32
CA ASP A 94 5.78 -2.27 6.80
C ASP A 94 5.98 -1.28 7.95
N TRP A 95 5.43 -0.06 7.82
CA TRP A 95 5.53 0.98 8.84
C TRP A 95 4.85 0.61 10.17
N GLU A 96 3.84 -0.28 10.13
CA GLU A 96 3.15 -0.71 11.34
C GLU A 96 4.03 -1.65 12.16
N ILE A 97 4.78 -2.52 11.49
CA ILE A 97 5.76 -3.39 12.14
C ILE A 97 6.93 -2.60 12.68
N VAL A 98 7.47 -1.64 11.93
CA VAL A 98 8.52 -0.75 12.44
C VAL A 98 8.07 -0.06 13.73
N LYS A 99 6.81 0.39 13.79
CA LYS A 99 6.23 1.01 14.98
C LYS A 99 6.04 0.00 16.13
N SER A 100 5.53 -1.18 15.84
CA SER A 100 5.29 -2.23 16.85
C SER A 100 6.60 -2.74 17.46
N VAL A 101 7.64 -2.95 16.65
CA VAL A 101 8.97 -3.33 17.11
C VAL A 101 9.52 -2.30 18.08
N ALA A 102 9.49 -1.01 17.71
CA ALA A 102 9.95 0.07 18.59
C ALA A 102 9.18 0.14 19.92
N GLU A 103 7.88 -0.12 19.91
CA GLU A 103 7.05 -0.16 21.12
C GLU A 103 7.37 -1.36 22.03
N MET A 104 7.61 -2.55 21.46
CA MET A 104 7.96 -3.75 22.22
C MET A 104 9.36 -3.69 22.81
N GLU A 105 10.32 -3.16 22.05
CA GLU A 105 11.69 -2.91 22.53
C GLU A 105 11.69 -1.94 23.71
N ALA A 106 10.92 -0.85 23.62
CA ALA A 106 10.75 0.10 24.74
C ALA A 106 10.09 -0.54 25.98
N ALA A 107 9.27 -1.57 25.79
CA ALA A 107 8.61 -2.33 26.85
C ALA A 107 9.42 -3.53 27.36
N ASN A 108 10.65 -3.75 26.87
CA ASN A 108 11.48 -4.95 27.13
C ASN A 108 10.75 -6.28 26.85
N LYS A 109 9.92 -6.31 25.81
CA LYS A 109 9.21 -7.50 25.33
C LYS A 109 9.82 -8.02 24.03
N LEU A 110 9.47 -9.24 23.64
CA LEU A 110 9.92 -9.83 22.37
C LEU A 110 9.21 -9.16 21.18
N PRO A 111 9.94 -8.47 20.30
CA PRO A 111 9.34 -7.85 19.12
C PRO A 111 8.96 -8.90 18.06
N PRO A 112 7.96 -8.60 17.20
CA PRO A 112 7.58 -9.52 16.13
C PRO A 112 8.67 -9.55 15.05
N ARG A 113 8.85 -10.70 14.42
CA ARG A 113 9.69 -10.83 13.22
C ARG A 113 8.82 -10.93 11.99
N SER A 114 9.25 -10.28 10.93
CA SER A 114 8.58 -10.30 9.64
C SER A 114 9.58 -10.47 8.51
N ARG A 115 9.10 -11.03 7.40
CA ARG A 115 9.81 -11.02 6.11
C ARG A 115 9.10 -10.10 5.14
N GLU A 116 9.86 -9.34 4.38
CA GLU A 116 9.32 -8.60 3.25
C GLU A 116 8.72 -9.59 2.22
N ILE A 117 7.65 -9.15 1.57
CA ILE A 117 7.01 -9.91 0.49
C ILE A 117 6.71 -8.98 -0.68
N VAL A 118 6.74 -9.54 -1.89
CA VAL A 118 6.29 -8.84 -3.09
C VAL A 118 4.82 -9.19 -3.31
N LEU A 119 3.96 -8.18 -3.39
CA LEU A 119 2.54 -8.37 -3.68
C LEU A 119 2.19 -7.78 -5.04
N GLY A 120 1.30 -8.47 -5.77
CA GLY A 120 0.70 -7.90 -6.96
C GLY A 120 -0.09 -6.62 -6.64
N ILE A 121 -0.27 -5.74 -7.62
CA ILE A 121 -0.99 -4.47 -7.41
C ILE A 121 -2.39 -4.67 -6.80
N LYS A 122 -3.09 -5.73 -7.21
CA LYS A 122 -4.41 -6.11 -6.70
C LYS A 122 -4.35 -6.49 -5.22
N GLU A 123 -3.43 -7.37 -4.86
CA GLU A 123 -3.24 -7.84 -3.48
C GLU A 123 -2.76 -6.71 -2.57
N SER A 124 -1.88 -5.84 -3.05
CA SER A 124 -1.43 -4.65 -2.33
C SER A 124 -2.58 -3.66 -2.04
N ALA A 125 -3.56 -3.58 -2.93
CA ALA A 125 -4.74 -2.72 -2.78
C ALA A 125 -5.77 -3.32 -1.81
N LEU A 126 -5.96 -4.63 -1.83
CA LEU A 126 -6.87 -5.36 -0.93
C LEU A 126 -6.33 -5.48 0.50
N SER A 127 -5.00 -5.54 0.66
CA SER A 127 -4.31 -5.60 1.96
C SER A 127 -4.15 -4.24 2.65
N ARG A 128 -4.86 -3.20 2.20
CA ARG A 128 -4.84 -1.90 2.90
C ARG A 128 -5.49 -2.01 4.27
N ARG A 129 -4.92 -1.28 5.24
CA ARG A 129 -5.47 -1.20 6.60
C ARG A 129 -6.92 -0.68 6.65
N SER A 130 -7.24 0.27 5.78
CA SER A 130 -8.56 0.85 5.70
C SER A 130 -9.51 -0.12 5.00
N PHE A 131 -10.44 -0.68 5.77
CA PHE A 131 -11.44 -1.60 5.21
C PHE A 131 -12.42 -0.85 4.31
N LEU A 132 -12.68 0.44 4.55
CA LEU A 132 -13.52 1.26 3.66
C LEU A 132 -12.85 1.45 2.30
N SER A 133 -11.55 1.75 2.29
CA SER A 133 -10.79 1.87 1.04
C SER A 133 -10.66 0.53 0.34
N ALA A 134 -10.42 -0.57 1.06
CA ALA A 134 -10.29 -1.90 0.48
C ALA A 134 -11.64 -2.39 -0.10
N ALA A 135 -12.73 -2.24 0.65
CA ALA A 135 -14.09 -2.62 0.22
C ALA A 135 -14.60 -1.82 -1.00
N SER A 136 -14.10 -0.60 -1.19
CA SER A 136 -14.39 0.23 -2.37
C SER A 136 -13.63 -0.19 -3.63
N PHE A 137 -12.61 -1.05 -3.50
CA PHE A 137 -11.84 -1.54 -4.64
C PHE A 137 -12.49 -2.80 -5.22
N GLU A 138 -12.53 -3.90 -4.46
CA GLU A 138 -13.20 -5.16 -4.83
C GLU A 138 -13.54 -5.97 -3.57
N GLN A 139 -14.19 -7.13 -3.72
CA GLN A 139 -14.45 -8.11 -2.65
C GLN A 139 -15.19 -7.56 -1.41
N THR A 140 -16.10 -6.60 -1.63
CA THR A 140 -16.81 -5.83 -0.59
C THR A 140 -17.39 -6.69 0.53
N THR A 141 -18.16 -7.75 0.20
CA THR A 141 -18.79 -8.63 1.19
C THR A 141 -17.77 -9.29 2.11
N LYS A 142 -16.70 -9.86 1.54
CA LYS A 142 -15.64 -10.54 2.30
C LYS A 142 -14.91 -9.56 3.23
N ILE A 143 -14.62 -8.35 2.74
CA ILE A 143 -13.90 -7.34 3.52
C ILE A 143 -14.75 -6.86 4.70
N LEU A 144 -16.03 -6.57 4.48
CA LEU A 144 -16.93 -6.11 5.54
C LEU A 144 -17.17 -7.19 6.60
N ILE A 145 -17.35 -8.46 6.21
CA ILE A 145 -17.48 -9.58 7.15
C ILE A 145 -16.23 -9.69 8.01
N ASN A 146 -15.03 -9.70 7.41
CA ASN A 146 -13.79 -9.79 8.17
C ASN A 146 -13.57 -8.59 9.09
N ALA A 147 -13.93 -7.38 8.65
CA ALA A 147 -13.86 -6.19 9.48
C ALA A 147 -14.82 -6.27 10.67
N ALA A 148 -16.04 -6.77 10.48
CA ALA A 148 -17.01 -6.98 11.55
C ALA A 148 -16.53 -8.05 12.55
N LEU A 149 -16.01 -9.18 12.06
CA LEU A 149 -15.47 -10.26 12.89
C LEU A 149 -14.28 -9.81 13.74
N ARG A 150 -13.39 -8.99 13.17
CA ARG A 150 -12.19 -8.47 13.85
C ARG A 150 -12.47 -7.22 14.70
N GLY A 151 -13.67 -6.64 14.63
CA GLY A 151 -13.96 -5.34 15.24
C GLY A 151 -13.07 -4.21 14.70
N SER A 152 -12.69 -4.27 13.43
CA SER A 152 -11.73 -3.35 12.82
C SER A 152 -12.24 -1.89 12.84
N VAL A 153 -11.34 -0.97 13.22
CA VAL A 153 -11.63 0.47 13.26
C VAL A 153 -10.88 1.20 12.14
N ASP A 154 -11.61 1.89 11.27
CA ASP A 154 -11.03 2.72 10.22
C ASP A 154 -10.67 4.12 10.76
N ARG A 155 -9.43 4.56 10.52
CA ARG A 155 -8.90 5.83 11.02
C ARG A 155 -8.99 6.97 10.00
N LEU A 156 -9.55 6.73 8.80
CA LEU A 156 -9.82 7.76 7.79
C LEU A 156 -8.57 8.59 7.42
N ARG A 157 -7.40 7.96 7.35
CA ARG A 157 -6.13 8.64 7.05
C ARG A 157 -5.84 8.73 5.55
N GLY A 158 -6.56 7.97 4.74
CA GLY A 158 -6.38 7.85 3.30
C GLY A 158 -7.26 8.81 2.51
N LEU A 159 -7.01 8.85 1.21
CA LEU A 159 -7.75 9.71 0.29
C LEU A 159 -9.17 9.20 0.08
N LYS A 160 -9.33 7.90 -0.20
CA LYS A 160 -10.63 7.31 -0.56
C LYS A 160 -11.63 7.36 0.59
N GLU A 161 -11.23 7.06 1.83
CA GLU A 161 -12.16 7.13 2.96
C GLU A 161 -12.72 8.53 3.16
N ASN A 162 -11.87 9.56 3.06
CA ASN A 162 -12.30 10.94 3.20
C ASN A 162 -13.23 11.36 2.06
N VAL A 163 -12.97 10.92 0.82
CA VAL A 163 -13.87 11.18 -0.31
C VAL A 163 -15.24 10.51 -0.09
N ILE A 164 -15.27 9.25 0.33
CA ILE A 164 -16.52 8.51 0.59
C ILE A 164 -17.38 9.23 1.65
N LEU A 165 -16.75 9.81 2.67
CA LEU A 165 -17.43 10.53 3.75
C LEU A 165 -17.67 12.02 3.46
N GLY A 166 -17.24 12.54 2.32
CA GLY A 166 -17.36 13.96 1.99
C GLY A 166 -16.48 14.89 2.84
N ARG A 167 -15.37 14.39 3.40
CA ARG A 167 -14.38 15.16 4.16
C ARG A 167 -13.26 15.67 3.24
N LEU A 168 -12.59 16.74 3.66
CA LEU A 168 -11.36 17.20 3.00
C LEU A 168 -10.32 16.07 2.98
N ILE A 169 -9.77 15.80 1.79
CA ILE A 169 -8.72 14.79 1.63
C ILE A 169 -7.40 15.25 2.27
N PRO A 170 -6.60 14.34 2.83
CA PRO A 170 -5.29 14.66 3.41
C PRO A 170 -4.21 14.83 2.32
N ALA A 171 -4.50 15.62 1.28
CA ALA A 171 -3.58 15.93 0.21
C ALA A 171 -3.80 17.37 -0.29
N GLY A 172 -2.77 17.96 -0.90
CA GLY A 172 -2.86 19.31 -1.46
C GLY A 172 -3.24 20.34 -0.41
N THR A 173 -4.37 21.04 -0.62
CA THR A 173 -4.89 22.07 0.29
C THR A 173 -5.51 21.51 1.57
N GLY A 174 -5.85 20.21 1.62
CA GLY A 174 -6.38 19.56 2.82
C GLY A 174 -5.31 18.92 3.71
N PHE A 175 -4.05 18.91 3.28
CA PHE A 175 -2.95 18.41 4.10
C PHE A 175 -2.42 19.50 5.04
N ALA A 176 -2.65 19.36 6.33
CA ALA A 176 -2.17 20.29 7.35
C ALA A 176 -0.64 20.43 7.29
N GLY A 177 -0.13 21.66 7.27
CA GLY A 177 1.31 21.95 7.14
C GLY A 177 1.84 21.91 5.70
N SER A 178 1.00 21.68 4.69
CA SER A 178 1.44 21.85 3.29
C SER A 178 1.55 23.33 2.92
N LYS A 179 2.47 23.67 2.01
CA LYS A 179 2.56 25.03 1.43
C LYS A 179 1.21 25.50 0.87
N LYS A 180 0.42 24.58 0.29
CA LYS A 180 -0.90 24.88 -0.27
C LYS A 180 -1.95 25.14 0.82
N TYR A 181 -1.91 24.39 1.92
CA TYR A 181 -2.76 24.61 3.08
C TYR A 181 -2.49 25.98 3.70
N GLU A 182 -1.22 26.32 3.89
CA GLU A 182 -0.82 27.64 4.41
C GLU A 182 -1.25 28.78 3.48
N HIS A 183 -1.11 28.60 2.17
CA HIS A 183 -1.54 29.58 1.18
C HIS A 183 -3.05 29.82 1.26
N ILE A 184 -3.87 28.75 1.32
CA ILE A 184 -5.32 28.87 1.49
C ILE A 184 -5.67 29.53 2.82
N LYS A 185 -4.99 29.18 3.92
CA LYS A 185 -5.22 29.81 5.22
C LYS A 185 -4.94 31.32 5.18
N LYS A 186 -3.87 31.75 4.49
CA LYS A 186 -3.58 33.17 4.24
C LYS A 186 -4.66 33.85 3.40
N LEU A 187 -5.13 33.20 2.33
CA LEU A 187 -6.21 33.72 1.49
C LEU A 187 -7.54 33.85 2.25
N GLN A 188 -7.87 32.86 3.09
CA GLN A 188 -9.08 32.86 3.92
C GLN A 188 -9.02 33.92 5.03
N ALA A 189 -7.83 34.28 5.51
CA ALA A 189 -7.66 35.40 6.44
C ALA A 189 -7.95 36.76 5.77
N VAL A 190 -7.63 36.90 4.48
CA VAL A 190 -7.88 38.12 3.69
C VAL A 190 -9.32 38.18 3.16
N ARG A 191 -9.89 37.02 2.82
CA ARG A 191 -11.28 36.85 2.40
C ARG A 191 -11.92 35.75 3.23
N PRO A 192 -12.58 36.09 4.35
CA PRO A 192 -13.32 35.08 5.11
C PRO A 192 -14.36 34.43 4.20
N ALA A 193 -14.59 33.13 4.43
CA ALA A 193 -15.64 32.42 3.71
C ALA A 193 -16.97 33.17 3.88
N PRO A 194 -17.79 33.28 2.82
CA PRO A 194 -19.12 33.85 2.97
C PRO A 194 -19.83 33.08 4.09
N SER A 195 -20.37 33.81 5.07
CA SER A 195 -21.20 33.22 6.12
C SER A 195 -22.42 32.61 5.44
N TYR A 196 -22.44 31.29 5.28
CA TYR A 196 -23.69 30.61 5.02
C TYR A 196 -24.45 30.63 6.34
N GLU A 197 -25.62 31.28 6.38
CA GLU A 197 -26.61 30.95 7.40
C GLU A 197 -26.76 29.43 7.37
N SER A 198 -26.58 28.78 8.51
CA SER A 198 -26.88 27.36 8.64
C SER A 198 -28.29 27.18 8.13
N ARG A 199 -28.47 26.59 6.95
CA ARG A 199 -29.74 26.01 6.59
C ARG A 199 -29.92 24.84 7.54
N THR A 200 -30.41 25.12 8.74
CA THR A 200 -31.21 24.16 9.50
C THR A 200 -32.32 23.77 8.56
N THR A 201 -32.11 22.68 7.82
CA THR A 201 -33.23 22.00 7.20
C THR A 201 -34.16 21.66 8.36
N SER A 202 -35.30 22.32 8.40
CA SER A 202 -36.41 22.00 9.29
C SER A 202 -37.01 20.66 8.88
N PHE A 203 -36.21 19.59 8.93
CA PHE A 203 -36.76 18.25 8.96
C PHE A 203 -37.40 18.10 10.34
N ALA A 204 -38.73 18.20 10.37
CA ALA A 204 -39.52 17.86 11.54
C ALA A 204 -39.06 16.50 12.09
N PRO A 205 -38.84 16.37 13.41
CA PRO A 205 -38.52 15.07 13.99
C PRO A 205 -39.67 14.12 13.69
N ARG A 206 -39.41 13.08 12.89
CA ARG A 206 -40.38 11.99 12.73
C ARG A 206 -40.46 11.27 14.08
N THR A 207 -41.61 11.40 14.74
CA THR A 207 -41.95 10.61 15.93
C THR A 207 -41.81 9.13 15.56
N PRO A 208 -41.02 8.33 16.31
CA PRO A 208 -41.02 6.89 16.09
C PRO A 208 -42.43 6.37 16.40
N ARG A 209 -43.03 5.71 15.42
CA ARG A 209 -44.32 5.03 15.59
C ARG A 209 -44.08 3.92 16.62
N ALA A 210 -44.74 4.01 17.78
CA ALA A 210 -44.69 2.94 18.78
C ALA A 210 -45.21 1.64 18.16
N LEU A 211 -44.46 0.56 18.39
CA LEU A 211 -44.90 -0.82 18.16
C LEU A 211 -45.87 -1.23 19.28
#